data_AF-A0ABD6DZX6-F1
#
_entry.id   AF-A0ABD6DZX6-F1
#
_cell.length_a   1.000
_cell.length_b   1.000
_cell.length_c   1.000
_cell.angle_alpha   90.00
_cell.angle_beta   90.00
_cell.angle_gamma   90.00
#
_symmetry.space_group_name_H-M   'P 1'
#
loop_
_entity.id
_entity.type
_entity.pdbx_description
1 polymer ?
#
loop_
_entity_poly.entity_id
_entity_poly.type
_entity_poly.pdbx_seq_one_letter_code
_entity_poly.pdbx_strand_id
1 'polypeptide(L)'
;MIFGAERAVLYLEKPVETLQAIDGSRRQGIRSSIEKLLDSPDSAFDKSVGSHIHQARDLGTYTRAFCTWCVDEDASRELCVVQAIYGKGNEAKYFEMVDRFDQDGKQWKQQFQELPDGNYDEWAESIESNGDLILVRSD
;
A
#
# COMPACT_ATOMS: atom_id res chain seq x y z
N MET A 1 14.86 -17.79 -15.38
CA MET A 1 14.65 -16.44 -14.86
C MET A 1 13.15 -16.20 -14.98
N ILE A 2 12.40 -16.32 -13.89
CA ILE A 2 10.95 -16.07 -13.92
C ILE A 2 10.84 -14.55 -13.84
N PHE A 3 10.53 -13.90 -14.96
CA PHE A 3 10.29 -12.45 -15.01
C PHE A 3 9.01 -12.17 -14.21
N GLY A 4 9.16 -11.86 -12.92
CA GLY A 4 8.09 -11.27 -12.10
C GLY A 4 8.18 -9.76 -12.19
N ALA A 5 7.03 -9.07 -12.06
CA ALA A 5 7.02 -7.63 -11.90
C ALA A 5 7.84 -7.24 -10.66
N GLU A 6 8.57 -6.14 -10.73
CA GLU A 6 9.16 -5.54 -9.55
C GLU A 6 8.05 -4.97 -8.67
N ARG A 7 8.05 -5.34 -7.38
CA ARG A 7 6.96 -4.97 -6.47
C ARG A 7 7.46 -4.17 -5.29
N ALA A 8 6.65 -3.19 -4.88
CA ALA A 8 6.90 -2.43 -3.68
C ALA A 8 5.64 -2.16 -2.87
N VAL A 9 5.82 -1.93 -1.57
CA VAL A 9 4.81 -1.44 -0.64
C VAL A 9 5.31 -0.12 -0.05
N LEU A 10 4.53 0.94 -0.23
CA LEU A 10 4.78 2.26 0.34
C LEU A 10 3.79 2.52 1.48
N TYR A 11 4.31 2.70 2.69
CA TYR A 11 3.55 3.21 3.82
C TYR A 11 3.69 4.73 3.90
N LEU A 12 2.56 5.44 3.80
CA LEU A 12 2.53 6.89 4.01
C LEU A 12 2.69 7.25 5.49
N GLU A 13 2.99 8.52 5.78
CA GLU A 13 3.24 9.05 7.13
C GLU A 13 2.22 8.57 8.19
N LYS A 14 0.92 8.75 7.93
CA LYS A 14 -0.14 8.34 8.88
C LYS A 14 -0.17 6.83 9.15
N PRO A 15 -0.11 5.96 8.12
CA PRO A 15 0.18 4.54 8.31
C PRO A 15 1.44 4.24 9.13
N VAL A 16 2.56 4.93 8.88
CA VAL A 16 3.82 4.74 9.63
C VAL A 16 3.63 5.06 11.10
N GLU A 17 3.04 6.22 11.43
CA GLU A 17 2.68 6.59 12.80
C GLU A 17 1.80 5.52 13.46
N THR A 18 0.80 5.01 12.72
CA THR A 18 -0.11 3.98 13.23
C THR A 18 0.61 2.68 13.52
N LEU A 19 1.50 2.23 12.62
CA LEU A 19 2.33 1.04 12.85
C LEU A 19 3.17 1.19 14.11
N GLN A 20 3.78 2.36 14.33
CA GLN A 20 4.59 2.63 15.51
C GLN A 20 3.77 2.64 16.80
N ALA A 21 2.50 3.07 16.74
CA ALA A 21 1.60 3.18 17.89
C ALA A 21 0.93 1.85 18.31
N ILE A 22 0.80 0.88 17.41
CA ILE A 22 0.18 -0.43 17.72
C ILE A 22 1.21 -1.45 18.24
N ASP A 23 0.72 -2.44 18.99
CA ASP A 23 1.54 -3.52 19.55
C ASP A 23 2.21 -4.38 18.46
N GLY A 24 3.31 -5.03 18.83
CA GLY A 24 4.15 -5.78 17.89
C GLY A 24 3.43 -6.90 17.15
N SER A 25 2.48 -7.58 17.80
CA SER A 25 1.71 -8.67 17.17
C SER A 25 0.76 -8.13 16.11
N ARG A 26 0.01 -7.07 16.43
CA ARG A 26 -0.87 -6.41 15.46
C ARG A 26 -0.09 -5.77 14.32
N ARG A 27 1.05 -5.15 14.62
CA ARG A 27 1.97 -4.57 13.62
C ARG A 27 2.47 -5.63 12.65
N GLN A 28 2.97 -6.74 13.17
CA GLN A 28 3.42 -7.86 12.34
C GLN A 28 2.29 -8.41 11.48
N GLY A 29 1.12 -8.64 12.08
CA GLY A 29 -0.04 -9.17 11.38
C GLY A 29 -0.48 -8.31 10.19
N ILE A 30 -0.64 -7.00 10.37
CA ILE A 30 -1.07 -6.12 9.28
C ILE A 30 0.02 -5.95 8.20
N ARG A 31 1.29 -5.87 8.60
CA ARG A 31 2.40 -5.83 7.63
C ARG A 31 2.45 -7.12 6.81
N SER A 32 2.37 -8.28 7.45
CA SER A 32 2.32 -9.58 6.77
C SER A 32 1.09 -9.75 5.86
N SER A 33 -0.03 -9.07 6.14
CA SER A 33 -1.17 -9.03 5.22
C SER A 33 -0.85 -8.22 3.96
N ILE A 34 -0.31 -7.01 4.13
CA ILE A 34 -0.10 -6.05 3.04
C ILE A 34 1.09 -6.47 2.17
N GLU A 35 2.21 -6.85 2.80
CA GLU A 35 3.47 -7.19 2.14
C GLU A 35 3.43 -8.50 1.37
N LYS A 36 2.35 -9.29 1.51
CA LYS A 36 2.04 -10.38 0.57
C LYS A 36 1.93 -9.92 -0.88
N LEU A 37 1.69 -8.64 -1.13
CA LEU A 37 1.75 -8.08 -2.48
C LEU A 37 3.10 -8.35 -3.13
N LEU A 38 4.20 -8.30 -2.36
CA LEU A 38 5.56 -8.53 -2.86
C LEU A 38 5.67 -9.92 -3.52
N ASP A 39 4.96 -10.91 -2.97
CA ASP A 39 4.87 -12.25 -3.55
C ASP A 39 3.77 -12.36 -4.63
N SER A 40 2.56 -11.88 -4.32
CA SER A 40 1.37 -12.00 -5.17
C SER A 40 0.28 -10.97 -4.82
N PRO A 41 -0.13 -10.09 -5.74
CA PRO A 41 -1.16 -9.07 -5.51
C PRO A 41 -2.52 -9.63 -5.08
N ASP A 42 -2.98 -10.73 -5.71
CA ASP A 42 -4.25 -11.39 -5.40
C ASP A 42 -4.34 -11.90 -3.96
N SER A 43 -3.19 -12.05 -3.31
CA SER A 43 -3.10 -12.53 -1.93
C SER A 43 -3.13 -11.42 -0.89
N ALA A 44 -2.92 -10.15 -1.31
CA ALA A 44 -2.82 -8.98 -0.43
C ALA A 44 -4.15 -8.28 -0.17
N PHE A 45 -5.14 -8.41 -1.07
CA PHE A 45 -6.40 -7.67 -1.00
C PHE A 45 -7.62 -8.57 -0.80
N ASP A 46 -8.62 -8.06 -0.08
CA ASP A 46 -9.90 -8.76 0.14
C ASP A 46 -10.99 -8.30 -0.84
N LYS A 47 -11.10 -6.98 -1.03
CA LYS A 47 -12.16 -6.38 -1.85
C LYS A 47 -11.78 -4.97 -2.26
N SER A 48 -12.37 -4.52 -3.37
CA SER A 48 -12.45 -3.09 -3.70
C SER A 48 -13.44 -2.42 -2.75
N VAL A 49 -13.06 -1.27 -2.20
CA VAL A 49 -13.96 -0.40 -1.41
C VAL A 49 -14.26 0.92 -2.13
N GLY A 50 -13.46 1.27 -3.14
CA GLY A 50 -13.70 2.34 -4.11
C GLY A 50 -13.27 1.90 -5.52
N SER A 51 -13.13 2.84 -6.45
CA SER A 51 -12.59 2.60 -7.79
C SER A 51 -11.07 2.45 -7.81
N HIS A 52 -10.38 3.05 -6.85
CA HIS A 52 -8.93 3.11 -6.74
C HIS A 52 -8.43 2.66 -5.35
N ILE A 53 -9.32 2.20 -4.47
CA ILE A 53 -9.00 1.74 -3.12
C ILE A 53 -9.46 0.31 -2.88
N HIS A 54 -8.54 -0.45 -2.32
CA HIS A 54 -8.70 -1.82 -1.87
C HIS A 54 -8.54 -1.87 -0.35
N GLN A 55 -9.27 -2.79 0.29
CA GLN A 55 -9.00 -3.15 1.68
C GLN A 55 -7.98 -4.29 1.70
N ALA A 56 -6.91 -4.13 2.48
CA ALA A 56 -5.92 -5.19 2.71
C ALA A 56 -6.57 -6.41 3.39
N ARG A 57 -6.07 -7.61 3.05
CA ARG A 57 -6.64 -8.87 3.50
C ARG A 57 -6.64 -9.00 5.02
N ASP A 58 -7.79 -9.33 5.58
CA ASP A 58 -7.91 -9.67 6.99
C ASP A 58 -7.31 -11.06 7.27
N LEU A 59 -6.24 -11.09 8.07
CA LEU A 59 -5.67 -12.33 8.60
C LEU A 59 -6.12 -12.61 10.05
N GLY A 60 -7.34 -12.21 10.39
CA GLY A 60 -7.89 -12.30 11.74
C GLY A 60 -7.33 -11.25 12.69
N THR A 61 -6.75 -10.17 12.16
CA THR A 61 -6.28 -9.06 12.98
C THR A 61 -7.45 -8.10 13.22
N TYR A 62 -7.54 -7.46 14.39
CA TYR A 62 -8.53 -6.38 14.60
C TYR A 62 -8.11 -5.06 13.94
N THR A 63 -7.19 -5.15 12.96
CA THR A 63 -6.56 -4.05 12.24
C THR A 63 -6.83 -4.24 10.74
N ARG A 64 -7.02 -3.15 10.02
CA ARG A 64 -7.30 -3.10 8.59
C ARG A 64 -6.43 -2.03 7.96
N ALA A 65 -6.33 -2.09 6.64
CA ALA A 65 -5.72 -1.02 5.87
C ALA A 65 -6.50 -0.74 4.59
N PHE A 66 -6.48 0.52 4.18
CA PHE A 66 -6.84 0.92 2.84
C PHE A 66 -5.59 1.14 2.02
N CYS A 67 -5.58 0.57 0.82
CA CYS A 67 -4.44 0.56 -0.06
C CYS A 67 -4.86 0.93 -1.49
N THR A 68 -3.99 1.61 -2.19
CA THR A 68 -4.07 1.77 -3.65
C THR A 68 -3.05 0.86 -4.29
N TRP A 69 -3.50 0.01 -5.20
CA TRP A 69 -2.63 -0.81 -6.03
C TRP A 69 -2.39 -0.11 -7.35
N CYS A 70 -1.17 0.35 -7.59
CA CYS A 70 -0.70 0.96 -8.81
C CYS A 70 0.07 -0.08 -9.64
N VAL A 71 -0.12 -0.02 -10.94
CA VAL A 71 0.58 -0.87 -11.92
C VAL A 71 0.99 0.06 -13.06
N ASP A 72 2.24 -0.05 -13.50
CA ASP A 72 2.75 0.68 -14.67
C ASP A 72 2.10 0.18 -15.97
N GLU A 73 2.34 0.86 -17.10
CA GLU A 73 1.66 0.55 -18.36
C GLU A 73 1.95 -0.88 -18.86
N ASP A 74 3.18 -1.36 -18.68
CA ASP A 74 3.63 -2.67 -19.15
C ASP A 74 3.48 -3.78 -18.09
N ALA A 75 2.92 -3.47 -16.92
CA ALA A 75 2.84 -4.36 -15.75
C ALA A 75 4.20 -4.95 -15.33
N SER A 76 5.27 -4.19 -15.58
CA SER A 76 6.64 -4.52 -15.16
C SER A 76 6.90 -4.12 -13.71
N ARG A 77 6.12 -3.17 -13.19
CA ARG A 77 6.25 -2.60 -11.85
C ARG A 77 4.89 -2.47 -11.18
N GLU A 78 4.84 -2.84 -9.91
CA GLU A 78 3.65 -2.74 -9.08
C GLU A 78 3.95 -2.07 -7.75
N LEU A 79 3.05 -1.18 -7.31
CA LEU A 79 3.18 -0.48 -6.04
C LEU A 79 1.88 -0.58 -5.25
N CYS A 80 1.97 -0.97 -3.99
CA CYS A 80 0.88 -0.84 -3.02
C CYS A 80 1.12 0.36 -2.13
N VAL A 81 0.34 1.43 -2.32
CA VAL A 81 0.36 2.60 -1.44
C VAL A 81 -0.63 2.38 -0.31
N VAL A 82 -0.13 2.16 0.89
CA VAL A 82 -0.93 2.06 2.11
C VAL A 82 -1.34 3.47 2.52
N GLN A 83 -2.61 3.80 2.37
CA GLN A 83 -3.13 5.14 2.67
C GLN A 83 -3.60 5.31 4.11
N ALA A 84 -4.12 4.24 4.71
CA ALA A 84 -4.59 4.25 6.08
C ALA A 84 -4.44 2.89 6.74
N ILE A 85 -4.16 2.88 8.03
CA ILE A 85 -4.25 1.70 8.90
C ILE A 85 -5.20 2.05 10.04
N TYR A 86 -6.14 1.15 10.35
CA TYR A 86 -7.17 1.43 11.34
C TYR A 86 -7.67 0.18 12.04
N GLY A 87 -8.15 0.35 13.27
CA GLY A 87 -8.82 -0.72 14.00
C GLY A 87 -10.24 -0.94 13.49
N LYS A 88 -10.71 -2.19 13.50
CA LYS A 88 -12.07 -2.56 13.09
C LYS A 88 -13.17 -1.75 13.81
N GLY A 89 -12.95 -1.38 15.08
CA GLY A 89 -13.88 -0.54 15.83
C GLY A 89 -14.07 0.88 15.28
N ASN A 90 -13.13 1.37 14.46
CA ASN A 90 -13.18 2.70 13.84
C ASN A 90 -13.57 2.65 12.36
N GLU A 91 -13.97 1.48 11.84
CA GLU A 91 -14.16 1.25 10.40
C GLU A 91 -15.14 2.26 9.78
N ALA A 92 -16.26 2.57 10.43
CA ALA A 92 -17.25 3.53 9.94
C ALA A 92 -16.63 4.89 9.57
N LYS A 93 -15.76 5.43 10.43
CA LYS A 93 -15.07 6.72 10.19
C LYS A 93 -14.21 6.69 8.93
N TYR A 94 -13.52 5.58 8.68
CA TYR A 94 -12.66 5.45 7.50
C TYR A 94 -13.49 5.25 6.23
N PHE A 95 -14.61 4.53 6.33
CA PHE A 95 -15.54 4.38 5.21
C PHE A 95 -16.22 5.70 4.81
N GLU A 96 -16.49 6.61 5.76
CA GLU A 96 -16.96 7.97 5.47
C GLU A 96 -15.94 8.81 4.68
N MET A 97 -14.65 8.42 4.71
CA MET A 97 -13.56 9.09 4.00
C MET A 97 -13.16 8.38 2.70
N VAL A 98 -13.88 7.34 2.27
CA VAL A 98 -13.52 6.55 1.08
C VAL A 98 -13.37 7.42 -0.16
N ASP A 99 -14.27 8.37 -0.40
CA ASP A 99 -14.18 9.25 -1.58
C ASP A 99 -12.87 10.06 -1.62
N ARG A 100 -12.37 10.47 -0.45
CA ARG A 100 -11.08 11.15 -0.33
C ARG A 100 -9.94 10.20 -0.66
N PHE A 101 -9.92 9.03 -0.04
CA PHE A 101 -8.89 8.03 -0.31
C PHE A 101 -8.90 7.60 -1.78
N ASP A 102 -10.08 7.53 -2.41
CA ASP A 102 -10.24 7.18 -3.83
C ASP A 102 -9.65 8.25 -4.76
N GLN A 103 -9.86 9.53 -4.45
CA GLN A 103 -9.22 10.65 -5.16
C GLN A 103 -7.70 10.61 -5.01
N ASP A 104 -7.20 10.40 -3.79
CA ASP A 104 -5.77 10.27 -3.51
C ASP A 104 -5.20 9.05 -4.26
N GLY A 105 -5.94 7.93 -4.28
CA GLY A 105 -5.55 6.72 -4.98
C GLY A 105 -5.50 6.89 -6.50
N LYS A 106 -6.42 7.67 -7.06
CA LYS A 106 -6.37 8.05 -8.48
C LYS A 106 -5.11 8.84 -8.80
N GLN A 107 -4.74 9.81 -7.95
CA GLN A 107 -3.52 10.61 -8.12
C GLN A 107 -2.26 9.73 -8.04
N TRP A 108 -2.19 8.83 -7.06
CA TRP A 108 -1.08 7.88 -6.95
C TRP A 108 -0.94 6.97 -8.16
N LYS A 109 -2.06 6.44 -8.67
CA LYS A 109 -2.07 5.63 -9.90
C LYS A 109 -1.51 6.42 -11.08
N GLN A 110 -2.00 7.64 -11.28
CA GLN A 110 -1.55 8.49 -12.37
C GLN A 110 -0.06 8.82 -12.26
N GLN A 111 0.40 9.29 -11.09
CA GLN A 111 1.81 9.62 -10.85
C GLN A 111 2.72 8.41 -11.09
N PHE A 112 2.30 7.22 -10.65
CA PHE A 112 3.07 6.00 -10.82
C PHE A 112 3.17 5.57 -12.29
N GLN A 113 2.07 5.68 -13.05
CA GLN A 113 2.03 5.37 -14.47
C GLN A 113 2.86 6.37 -15.30
N GLU A 114 2.92 7.62 -14.88
CA GLU A 114 3.68 8.68 -15.53
C GLU A 114 5.17 8.69 -15.14
N LEU A 115 5.63 7.81 -14.25
CA LEU A 115 7.05 7.69 -13.90
C LEU A 115 7.85 7.21 -15.12
N PRO A 116 8.83 8.00 -15.63
CA PRO A 116 9.61 7.60 -16.78
C PRO A 116 10.39 6.31 -16.53
N ASP A 117 10.51 5.49 -17.56
CA ASP A 117 11.39 4.31 -17.56
C ASP A 117 12.83 4.73 -17.25
N GLY A 118 13.37 4.21 -16.15
CA GLY A 118 14.71 4.53 -15.63
C GLY A 118 14.73 5.47 -14.43
N ASN A 119 13.63 6.16 -14.11
CA ASN A 119 13.58 7.06 -12.94
C ASN A 119 12.94 6.40 -11.71
N TYR A 120 12.55 5.12 -11.80
CA TYR A 120 11.91 4.41 -10.69
C TYR A 120 12.85 4.25 -9.50
N ASP A 121 14.11 3.88 -9.73
CA ASP A 121 15.09 3.74 -8.65
C ASP A 121 15.38 5.09 -7.98
N GLU A 122 15.55 6.17 -8.77
CA GLU A 122 15.71 7.53 -8.21
C GLU A 122 14.50 7.97 -7.40
N TRP A 123 13.29 7.67 -7.89
CA TRP A 123 12.05 7.90 -7.15
C TRP A 123 12.03 7.08 -5.85
N ALA A 124 12.34 5.79 -5.90
CA ALA A 124 12.36 4.91 -4.74
C ALA A 124 13.39 5.37 -3.69
N GLU A 125 14.60 5.72 -4.11
CA GLU A 125 15.65 6.29 -3.25
C GLU A 125 15.19 7.61 -2.59
N SER A 126 14.47 8.45 -3.34
CA SER A 126 13.92 9.70 -2.79
C SER A 126 12.89 9.42 -1.68
N ILE A 127 12.07 8.37 -1.82
CA ILE A 127 11.11 7.94 -0.80
C ILE A 127 11.85 7.32 0.40
N GLU A 128 12.84 6.46 0.18
CA GLU A 128 13.64 5.85 1.25
C GLU A 128 14.44 6.89 2.06
N SER A 129 14.84 8.00 1.42
CA SER A 129 15.48 9.13 2.10
C SER A 129 14.51 9.95 2.96
N ASN A 130 13.20 9.79 2.75
CA ASN A 130 12.17 10.45 3.54
C ASN A 130 11.89 9.63 4.81
N GLY A 131 12.34 10.14 5.96
CA GLY A 131 12.21 9.47 7.26
C GLY A 131 10.77 9.26 7.76
N ASP A 132 9.78 9.89 7.14
CA ASP A 132 8.36 9.75 7.50
C ASP A 132 7.64 8.67 6.68
N LEU A 133 8.30 8.12 5.65
CA LEU A 133 7.76 7.09 4.77
C LEU A 133 8.51 5.77 4.98
N ILE A 134 7.87 4.65 4.64
CA ILE A 134 8.53 3.34 4.56
C ILE A 134 8.25 2.75 3.19
N LEU A 135 9.31 2.47 2.44
CA LEU A 135 9.25 1.69 1.22
C LEU A 135 9.82 0.28 1.49
N VAL A 136 9.10 -0.74 1.05
CA VAL A 136 9.55 -2.14 1.10
C VAL A 136 9.50 -2.70 -0.32
N ARG A 137 10.61 -3.21 -0.84
CA ARG A 137 10.72 -3.74 -2.21
C ARG A 137 10.88 -5.27 -2.18
N SER A 138 10.47 -5.93 -3.26
CA SER A 138 10.83 -7.33 -3.51
C SER A 138 12.32 -7.43 -3.85
N ASP A 139 13.03 -8.36 -3.22
CA ASP A 139 14.45 -8.68 -3.53
C ASP A 139 14.63 -9.36 -4.90
#